data_AF-A0A401FPT2-F1
#
_entry.id   AF-A0A401FPT2-F1
#
_cell.length_a   1.000
_cell.length_b   1.000
_cell.length_c   1.000
_cell.angle_alpha   90.00
_cell.angle_beta   90.00
_cell.angle_gamma   90.00
#
_symmetry.space_group_name_H-M   'P 1'
#
loop_
_entity.id
_entity.type
_entity.pdbx_description
1 polymer ?
#
loop_
_entity_poly.entity_id
_entity_poly.type
_entity_poly.pdbx_seq_one_letter_code
_entity_poly.pdbx_strand_id
1 'polypeptide(L)'
;MTREVADISSYQDSSVDYLKTLRQYASSLLVKLTEGSANGSAYINPKAGAQVANGLQVFESVGVYHFFKANSQFYGDNDPVNEAKFFLSQAIKLGLDKTTVMIIDVEDASVMADATHDVNLFLKYLNDQGYMNTVVYASASWFKKGGATHFINKDALYNNAPIWVASYGTASSGVAGTNAWQYTDNGHGLKVDFSYDLDGCLSGIADYQIKTVPNDKPETPSTTPGDNQSDNSDPLESGMYEVIADKVTVYTDPSLTATASELLTKGSRVVCVPTDTKQPSLMIGRSMYLKADKDAVAYVKG
;
A
#
# COMPACT_ATOMS: atom_id res chain seq x y z
N MET A 1 -20.76 -1.31 -13.75
CA MET A 1 -20.69 -0.02 -13.04
C MET A 1 -19.22 0.28 -12.83
N THR A 2 -18.77 1.47 -13.22
CA THR A 2 -17.41 1.94 -12.91
C THR A 2 -17.32 2.18 -11.40
N ARG A 3 -16.29 1.66 -10.74
CA ARG A 3 -16.10 1.85 -9.29
C ARG A 3 -15.39 3.18 -9.07
N GLU A 4 -15.85 3.93 -8.07
CA GLU A 4 -15.14 5.14 -7.65
C GLU A 4 -14.23 4.84 -6.46
N VAL A 5 -13.11 5.55 -6.42
CA VAL A 5 -12.12 5.52 -5.34
C VAL A 5 -11.87 6.96 -4.91
N ALA A 6 -11.81 7.18 -3.60
CA ALA A 6 -11.46 8.48 -3.04
C ALA A 6 -10.01 8.44 -2.55
N ASP A 7 -9.27 9.52 -2.74
CA ASP A 7 -7.93 9.67 -2.19
C ASP A 7 -7.86 10.85 -1.21
N ILE A 8 -7.17 10.64 -0.08
CA ILE A 8 -7.10 11.59 1.03
C ILE A 8 -5.68 11.74 1.56
N SER A 9 -5.44 12.87 2.22
CA SER A 9 -4.17 13.19 2.87
C SER A 9 -4.40 13.80 4.26
N SER A 10 -3.38 14.46 4.81
CA SER A 10 -3.49 15.16 6.09
C SER A 10 -4.53 16.29 6.10
N TYR A 11 -4.98 16.76 4.93
CA TYR A 11 -5.99 17.81 4.82
C TYR A 11 -7.39 17.33 5.23
N GLN A 12 -7.70 16.04 5.05
CA GLN A 12 -8.99 15.45 5.37
C GLN A 12 -9.02 14.90 6.82
N ASP A 13 -10.22 14.67 7.35
CA ASP A 13 -10.41 14.04 8.66
C ASP A 13 -10.10 12.52 8.58
N SER A 14 -9.88 11.90 9.74
CA SER A 14 -9.64 10.47 9.91
C SER A 14 -10.77 9.75 10.64
N SER A 15 -11.81 10.47 11.09
CA SER A 15 -12.94 9.89 11.81
C SER A 15 -13.74 8.89 10.96
N VAL A 16 -14.26 7.83 11.58
CA VAL A 16 -15.13 6.85 10.90
C VAL A 16 -16.34 7.52 10.26
N ASP A 17 -16.93 8.51 10.92
CA ASP A 17 -18.11 9.22 10.40
C ASP A 17 -17.78 10.02 9.14
N TYR A 18 -16.64 10.72 9.12
CA TYR A 18 -16.16 11.37 7.90
C TYR A 18 -15.92 10.34 6.78
N LEU A 19 -15.23 9.24 7.06
CA LEU A 19 -14.95 8.21 6.06
C LEU A 19 -16.22 7.55 5.52
N LYS A 20 -17.27 7.39 6.33
CA LYS A 20 -18.59 6.94 5.88
C LYS A 20 -19.25 7.91 4.89
N THR A 21 -18.94 9.21 4.94
CA THR A 21 -19.45 10.16 3.92
C THR A 21 -18.84 9.89 2.54
N LEU A 22 -17.56 9.54 2.49
CA LEU A 22 -16.87 9.17 1.26
C LEU A 22 -17.35 7.79 0.74
N ARG A 23 -17.56 6.83 1.65
CA ARG A 23 -18.02 5.46 1.33
C ARG A 23 -19.39 5.38 0.65
N GLN A 24 -20.22 6.42 0.77
CA GLN A 24 -21.47 6.53 0.02
C GLN A 24 -21.26 6.49 -1.50
N TYR A 25 -20.06 6.85 -1.95
CA TYR A 25 -19.72 6.97 -3.36
C TYR A 25 -18.52 6.10 -3.75
N ALA A 26 -17.47 6.07 -2.92
CA ALA A 26 -16.25 5.31 -3.19
C ALA A 26 -16.28 3.90 -2.57
N SER A 27 -15.79 2.88 -3.30
CA SER A 27 -15.65 1.51 -2.78
C SER A 27 -14.36 1.30 -1.97
N SER A 28 -13.31 2.05 -2.32
CA SER A 28 -11.98 1.96 -1.73
C SER A 28 -11.43 3.35 -1.39
N LEU A 29 -10.42 3.38 -0.52
CA LEU A 29 -9.77 4.60 -0.05
C LEU A 29 -8.26 4.54 -0.35
N LEU A 30 -7.68 5.63 -0.83
CA LEU A 30 -6.24 5.79 -0.96
C LEU A 30 -5.75 6.85 0.03
N VAL A 31 -4.68 6.57 0.78
CA VAL A 31 -4.20 7.45 1.84
C VAL A 31 -2.76 7.89 1.57
N LYS A 32 -2.49 9.21 1.59
CA LYS A 32 -1.11 9.71 1.55
C LYS A 32 -0.37 9.16 2.74
N LEU A 33 0.72 8.43 2.52
CA LEU A 33 1.50 7.85 3.62
C LEU A 33 2.76 8.64 3.89
N THR A 34 3.57 8.86 2.85
CA THR A 34 4.87 9.53 2.95
C THR A 34 5.13 10.50 1.81
N GLU A 35 6.11 11.37 2.02
CA GLU A 35 6.68 12.24 0.99
C GLU A 35 8.19 12.35 1.16
N GLY A 36 8.92 12.20 0.05
CA GLY A 36 10.38 12.21 0.04
C GLY A 36 11.01 11.01 0.78
N SER A 37 12.32 11.08 1.05
CA SER A 37 13.03 10.02 1.78
C SER A 37 13.25 10.35 3.26
N ALA A 38 13.70 9.37 4.05
CA ALA A 38 14.07 9.56 5.46
C ALA A 38 15.18 10.60 5.67
N ASN A 39 16.02 10.84 4.65
CA ASN A 39 17.09 11.84 4.65
C ASN A 39 16.74 13.08 3.81
N GLY A 40 15.54 13.11 3.21
CA GLY A 40 15.00 14.21 2.42
C GLY A 40 13.93 14.96 3.23
N SER A 41 12.73 15.09 2.65
CA SER A 41 11.60 15.72 3.36
C SER A 41 11.14 14.94 4.60
N ALA A 42 11.37 13.62 4.64
CA ALA A 42 11.02 12.72 5.74
C ALA A 42 9.58 12.90 6.26
N TYR A 43 8.67 13.32 5.39
CA TYR A 43 7.31 13.62 5.78
C TYR A 43 6.50 12.33 5.87
N ILE A 44 5.76 12.21 6.96
CA ILE A 44 4.78 11.15 7.20
C ILE A 44 3.46 11.87 7.45
N ASN A 45 2.41 11.46 6.76
CA ASN A 45 1.08 12.01 7.02
C ASN A 45 0.69 11.71 8.49
N PRO A 46 0.52 12.74 9.35
CA PRO A 46 0.28 12.55 10.77
C PRO A 46 -1.07 11.87 11.05
N LYS A 47 -1.98 11.85 10.07
CA LYS A 47 -3.29 11.20 10.17
C LYS A 47 -3.32 9.81 9.54
N ALA A 48 -2.27 9.37 8.83
CA ALA A 48 -2.29 8.13 8.06
C ALA A 48 -2.65 6.90 8.88
N GLY A 49 -2.11 6.77 10.10
CA GLY A 49 -2.43 5.63 10.96
C GLY A 49 -3.92 5.52 11.28
N ALA A 50 -4.56 6.65 11.62
CA ALA A 50 -6.00 6.69 11.88
C ALA A 50 -6.82 6.55 10.60
N GLN A 51 -6.40 7.18 9.49
CA GLN A 51 -7.08 7.09 8.19
C GLN A 51 -7.08 5.67 7.65
N VAL A 52 -5.97 4.95 7.76
CA VAL A 52 -5.86 3.53 7.38
C VAL A 52 -6.69 2.65 8.30
N ALA A 53 -6.51 2.76 9.62
CA ALA A 53 -7.21 1.90 10.58
C ALA A 53 -8.73 2.09 10.56
N ASN A 54 -9.21 3.33 10.43
CA ASN A 54 -10.64 3.61 10.30
C ASN A 54 -11.16 3.34 8.88
N GLY A 55 -10.32 3.53 7.85
CA GLY A 55 -10.65 3.22 6.47
C GLY A 55 -10.94 1.74 6.27
N LEU A 56 -10.12 0.85 6.84
CA LEU A 56 -10.31 -0.61 6.79
C LEU A 56 -11.59 -1.10 7.50
N GLN A 57 -12.24 -0.26 8.32
CA GLN A 57 -13.53 -0.59 8.92
C GLN A 57 -14.72 -0.18 8.03
N VAL A 58 -14.50 0.70 7.05
CA VAL A 58 -15.54 1.39 6.29
C VAL A 58 -15.53 0.98 4.81
N PHE A 59 -14.33 0.83 4.23
CA PHE A 59 -14.11 0.53 2.83
C PHE A 59 -13.81 -0.94 2.60
N GLU A 60 -14.00 -1.38 1.36
CA GLU A 60 -13.66 -2.75 0.96
C GLU A 60 -12.14 -2.97 0.92
N SER A 61 -11.39 -1.90 0.62
CA SER A 61 -9.92 -1.90 0.67
C SER A 61 -9.37 -0.50 0.92
N VAL A 62 -8.13 -0.47 1.43
CA VAL A 62 -7.34 0.75 1.62
C VAL A 62 -5.98 0.57 0.95
N GLY A 63 -5.66 1.46 0.01
CA GLY A 63 -4.33 1.61 -0.57
C GLY A 63 -3.59 2.81 0.02
N VAL A 64 -2.30 2.91 -0.26
CA VAL A 64 -1.47 4.04 0.18
C VAL A 64 -0.64 4.59 -0.96
N TYR A 65 -0.37 5.90 -0.93
CA TYR A 65 0.47 6.56 -1.90
C TYR A 65 1.63 7.33 -1.29
N HIS A 66 2.68 7.45 -2.09
CA HIS A 66 3.92 8.13 -1.77
C HIS A 66 4.14 9.30 -2.73
N PHE A 67 4.18 10.52 -2.19
CA PHE A 67 4.51 11.70 -2.98
C PHE A 67 6.02 11.73 -3.26
N PHE A 68 6.37 11.48 -4.52
CA PHE A 68 7.73 11.21 -4.99
C PHE A 68 8.49 12.49 -5.30
N LYS A 69 9.75 12.56 -4.85
CA LYS A 69 10.60 13.77 -5.01
C LYS A 69 12.01 13.46 -5.47
N ALA A 70 12.37 12.18 -5.54
CA ALA A 70 13.73 11.77 -5.83
C ALA A 70 14.17 12.16 -7.25
N ASN A 71 15.49 12.27 -7.40
CA ASN A 71 16.13 12.60 -8.67
C ASN A 71 17.49 11.92 -8.79
N SER A 72 17.54 10.79 -9.49
CA SER A 72 18.77 10.00 -9.64
C SER A 72 19.86 10.73 -10.44
N GLN A 73 19.49 11.68 -11.31
CA GLN A 73 20.45 12.45 -12.09
C GLN A 73 21.31 13.34 -11.20
N PHE A 74 20.75 13.88 -10.11
CA PHE A 74 21.50 14.71 -9.15
C PHE A 74 22.06 13.93 -7.97
N TYR A 75 21.33 12.93 -7.47
CA TYR A 75 21.62 12.26 -6.20
C TYR A 75 21.96 10.77 -6.33
N GLY A 76 21.96 10.23 -7.55
CA GLY A 76 22.24 8.84 -7.89
C GLY A 76 21.03 7.91 -7.72
N ASP A 77 21.11 6.73 -8.34
CA ASP A 77 20.01 5.72 -8.35
C ASP A 77 19.50 5.31 -6.96
N ASN A 78 20.31 5.51 -5.91
CA ASN A 78 19.88 5.21 -4.55
C ASN A 78 18.78 6.16 -4.05
N ASP A 79 18.61 7.35 -4.64
CA ASP A 79 17.65 8.34 -4.16
C ASP A 79 16.18 7.86 -4.33
N PRO A 80 15.72 7.44 -5.52
CA PRO A 80 14.41 6.79 -5.68
C PRO A 80 14.24 5.53 -4.81
N VAL A 81 15.31 4.75 -4.65
CA VAL A 81 15.29 3.54 -3.81
C VAL A 81 15.14 3.89 -2.32
N ASN A 82 15.71 5.01 -1.86
CA ASN A 82 15.58 5.47 -0.49
C ASN A 82 14.17 5.96 -0.18
N GLU A 83 13.50 6.60 -1.14
CA GLU A 83 12.07 6.93 -1.04
C GLU A 83 11.21 5.66 -0.95
N ALA A 84 11.46 4.67 -1.81
CA ALA A 84 10.75 3.39 -1.77
C ALA A 84 10.94 2.64 -0.45
N LYS A 85 12.16 2.61 0.09
CA LYS A 85 12.48 2.08 1.43
C LYS A 85 11.71 2.81 2.52
N PHE A 86 11.69 4.13 2.47
CA PHE A 86 11.01 4.94 3.46
C PHE A 86 9.50 4.68 3.44
N PHE A 87 8.88 4.75 2.26
CA PHE A 87 7.46 4.43 2.06
C PHE A 87 7.10 3.04 2.58
N LEU A 88 7.84 2.02 2.14
CA LEU A 88 7.62 0.64 2.56
C LEU A 88 7.75 0.46 4.07
N SER A 89 8.76 1.09 4.69
CA SER A 89 8.95 1.00 6.14
C SER A 89 7.75 1.56 6.93
N GLN A 90 7.10 2.62 6.42
CA GLN A 90 5.90 3.17 7.07
C GLN A 90 4.67 2.30 6.80
N ALA A 91 4.55 1.70 5.61
CA ALA A 91 3.46 0.79 5.31
C ALA A 91 3.50 -0.44 6.23
N ILE A 92 4.68 -1.04 6.39
CA ILE A 92 4.91 -2.15 7.31
C ILE A 92 4.61 -1.74 8.77
N LYS A 93 4.98 -0.52 9.19
CA LYS A 93 4.65 0.00 10.53
C LYS A 93 3.15 0.21 10.77
N LEU A 94 2.33 0.27 9.72
CA LEU A 94 0.87 0.30 9.81
C LEU A 94 0.24 -1.10 9.66
N GLY A 95 1.05 -2.15 9.50
CA GLY A 95 0.59 -3.52 9.29
C GLY A 95 0.13 -3.83 7.87
N LEU A 96 0.38 -2.94 6.90
CA LEU A 96 -0.06 -3.13 5.52
C LEU A 96 0.70 -4.26 4.84
N ASP A 97 -0.04 -5.24 4.32
CA ASP A 97 0.51 -6.47 3.78
C ASP A 97 0.77 -6.40 2.26
N LYS A 98 1.27 -7.51 1.69
CA LYS A 98 1.67 -7.61 0.27
C LYS A 98 0.52 -7.40 -0.72
N THR A 99 -0.73 -7.51 -0.28
CA THR A 99 -1.91 -7.29 -1.11
C THR A 99 -2.29 -5.81 -1.19
N THR A 100 -1.71 -4.97 -0.33
CA THR A 100 -1.93 -3.52 -0.33
C THR A 100 -1.53 -2.89 -1.65
N VAL A 101 -2.39 -2.03 -2.20
CA VAL A 101 -2.06 -1.20 -3.36
C VAL A 101 -1.08 -0.10 -2.93
N MET A 102 0.09 -0.08 -3.56
CA MET A 102 1.22 0.80 -3.26
C MET A 102 1.45 1.76 -4.43
N ILE A 103 1.18 3.04 -4.24
CA ILE A 103 1.16 4.01 -5.34
C ILE A 103 2.35 4.94 -5.24
N ILE A 104 3.06 5.14 -6.36
CA ILE A 104 4.01 6.24 -6.52
C ILE A 104 3.30 7.42 -7.19
N ASP A 105 3.31 8.57 -6.53
CA ASP A 105 2.68 9.81 -6.98
C ASP A 105 3.76 10.77 -7.49
N VAL A 106 3.78 11.01 -8.80
CA VAL A 106 4.82 11.78 -9.51
C VAL A 106 4.26 13.08 -10.04
N GLU A 107 4.55 14.17 -9.33
CA GLU A 107 4.09 15.51 -9.70
C GLU A 107 5.03 16.66 -9.30
N ASP A 108 6.04 16.40 -8.45
CA ASP A 108 6.96 17.43 -7.97
C ASP A 108 7.91 17.93 -9.08
N ALA A 109 8.20 19.24 -9.05
CA ALA A 109 9.12 19.87 -9.98
C ALA A 109 10.60 19.47 -9.74
N SER A 110 10.95 18.89 -8.58
CA SER A 110 12.28 18.35 -8.31
C SER A 110 12.57 17.08 -9.09
N VAL A 111 11.54 16.37 -9.54
CA VAL A 111 11.67 15.17 -10.34
C VAL A 111 12.22 15.52 -11.72
N MET A 112 13.04 14.63 -12.27
CA MET A 112 13.67 14.83 -13.56
C MET A 112 12.68 14.91 -14.72
N ALA A 113 13.13 15.52 -15.83
CA ALA A 113 12.31 15.69 -17.03
C ALA A 113 11.93 14.37 -17.72
N ASP A 114 12.69 13.29 -17.53
CA ASP A 114 12.30 11.93 -17.92
C ASP A 114 12.36 11.02 -16.69
N ALA A 115 11.27 10.96 -15.93
CA ALA A 115 11.20 10.27 -14.65
C ALA A 115 11.11 8.75 -14.77
N THR A 116 11.05 8.19 -15.99
CA THR A 116 10.80 6.76 -16.22
C THR A 116 11.79 5.86 -15.46
N HIS A 117 13.08 6.22 -15.48
CA HIS A 117 14.13 5.45 -14.79
C HIS A 117 13.93 5.45 -13.27
N ASP A 118 13.66 6.62 -12.69
CA ASP A 118 13.48 6.82 -11.25
C ASP A 118 12.23 6.10 -10.74
N VAL A 119 11.12 6.22 -11.48
CA VAL A 119 9.89 5.48 -11.21
C VAL A 119 10.16 3.97 -11.22
N ASN A 120 10.90 3.47 -12.21
CA ASN A 120 11.22 2.05 -12.30
C ASN A 120 12.09 1.54 -11.15
N LEU A 121 13.05 2.34 -10.66
CA LEU A 121 13.85 2.00 -9.49
C LEU A 121 12.98 1.86 -8.24
N PHE A 122 12.03 2.79 -8.04
CA PHE A 122 11.07 2.75 -6.94
C PHE A 122 10.15 1.52 -7.02
N LEU A 123 9.52 1.31 -8.18
CA LEU A 123 8.61 0.18 -8.42
C LEU A 123 9.34 -1.15 -8.25
N LYS A 124 10.55 -1.28 -8.81
CA LYS A 124 11.36 -2.50 -8.71
C LYS A 124 11.65 -2.83 -7.25
N TYR A 125 12.03 -1.84 -6.43
CA TYR A 125 12.31 -2.08 -5.03
C TYR A 125 11.08 -2.66 -4.30
N LEU A 126 9.88 -2.08 -4.49
CA LEU A 126 8.66 -2.60 -3.86
C LEU A 126 8.31 -4.03 -4.32
N ASN A 127 8.41 -4.30 -5.63
CA ASN A 127 8.17 -5.61 -6.21
C ASN A 127 9.20 -6.66 -5.71
N ASP A 128 10.48 -6.30 -5.61
CA ASP A 128 11.52 -7.18 -5.04
C ASP A 128 11.25 -7.51 -3.56
N GLN A 129 10.52 -6.65 -2.85
CA GLN A 129 10.05 -6.91 -1.48
C GLN A 129 8.69 -7.64 -1.44
N GLY A 130 8.15 -8.07 -2.58
CA GLY A 130 6.90 -8.82 -2.69
C GLY A 130 5.63 -7.98 -2.69
N TYR A 131 5.71 -6.64 -2.69
CA TYR A 131 4.54 -5.77 -2.87
C TYR A 131 4.31 -5.56 -4.36
N MET A 132 3.49 -6.42 -4.95
CA MET A 132 3.31 -6.51 -6.41
C MET A 132 2.21 -5.60 -6.95
N ASN A 133 1.34 -5.10 -6.08
CA ASN A 133 0.22 -4.23 -6.44
C ASN A 133 0.69 -2.77 -6.49
N THR A 134 1.60 -2.46 -7.42
CA THR A 134 2.15 -1.12 -7.57
C THR A 134 1.49 -0.34 -8.70
N VAL A 135 1.14 0.93 -8.47
CA VAL A 135 0.50 1.82 -9.47
C VAL A 135 1.29 3.11 -9.59
N VAL A 136 1.37 3.68 -10.79
CA VAL A 136 1.98 5.00 -11.04
C VAL A 136 0.90 6.04 -11.22
N TYR A 137 0.88 7.04 -10.36
CA TYR A 137 0.05 8.22 -10.50
C TYR A 137 0.85 9.39 -11.07
N ALA A 138 0.23 10.12 -12.02
CA ALA A 138 0.66 11.43 -12.45
C ALA A 138 -0.45 12.15 -13.24
N SER A 139 -0.32 13.46 -13.43
CA SER A 139 -1.21 14.18 -14.34
C SER A 139 -1.00 13.79 -15.80
N ALA A 140 -2.03 13.94 -16.63
CA ALA A 140 -2.02 13.53 -18.04
C ALA A 140 -0.86 14.13 -18.87
N SER A 141 -0.25 15.25 -18.45
CA SER A 141 0.91 15.84 -19.13
C SER A 141 2.18 15.01 -18.95
N TRP A 142 2.38 14.34 -17.81
CA TRP A 142 3.54 13.48 -17.57
C TRP A 142 3.60 12.29 -18.52
N PHE A 143 2.48 11.86 -19.10
CA PHE A 143 2.48 10.76 -20.07
C PHE A 143 2.59 11.20 -21.54
N LYS A 144 2.87 12.50 -21.79
CA LYS A 144 2.91 13.07 -23.15
C LYS A 144 4.28 13.69 -23.47
N LYS A 145 5.04 13.01 -24.32
CA LYS A 145 6.42 13.38 -24.70
C LYS A 145 6.55 14.68 -25.52
N GLY A 146 5.46 15.17 -26.12
CA GLY A 146 5.48 16.24 -27.14
C GLY A 146 5.69 17.66 -26.60
N GLY A 147 6.91 17.98 -26.14
CA GLY A 147 7.32 19.32 -25.70
C GLY A 147 7.26 19.54 -24.18
N ALA A 148 7.08 18.48 -23.40
CA ALA A 148 6.95 18.56 -21.95
C ALA A 148 8.29 18.72 -21.24
N THR A 149 8.30 19.46 -20.12
CA THR A 149 9.44 19.55 -19.19
C THR A 149 9.56 18.32 -18.28
N HIS A 150 8.64 17.37 -18.42
CA HIS A 150 8.47 16.19 -17.58
C HIS A 150 7.80 15.08 -18.38
N PHE A 151 8.23 13.83 -18.19
CA PHE A 151 7.78 12.68 -18.97
C PHE A 151 7.96 11.37 -18.20
N ILE A 152 6.99 10.47 -18.34
CA ILE A 152 7.00 9.08 -17.90
C ILE A 152 6.59 8.24 -19.11
N ASN A 153 7.48 7.35 -19.54
CA ASN A 153 7.16 6.38 -20.57
C ASN A 153 6.36 5.22 -19.97
N LYS A 154 5.02 5.33 -20.01
CA LYS A 154 4.10 4.30 -19.51
C LYS A 154 4.35 2.89 -20.07
N ASP A 155 4.84 2.79 -21.32
CA ASP A 155 5.08 1.51 -21.99
C ASP A 155 6.42 0.86 -21.59
N ALA A 156 7.23 1.57 -20.78
CA ALA A 156 8.50 1.11 -20.23
C ALA A 156 8.48 1.01 -18.70
N LEU A 157 7.30 1.08 -18.08
CA LEU A 157 7.16 0.93 -16.63
C LEU A 157 7.51 -0.50 -16.21
N TYR A 158 8.21 -0.62 -15.09
CA TYR A 158 8.62 -1.89 -14.52
C TYR A 158 7.40 -2.79 -14.30
N ASN A 159 7.48 -4.04 -14.76
CA ASN A 159 6.38 -5.02 -14.76
C ASN A 159 5.06 -4.54 -15.41
N ASN A 160 5.12 -3.55 -16.32
CA ASN A 160 3.94 -2.92 -16.93
C ASN A 160 2.97 -2.37 -15.86
N ALA A 161 3.51 -1.70 -14.84
CA ALA A 161 2.73 -1.12 -13.76
C ALA A 161 1.53 -0.29 -14.30
N PRO A 162 0.31 -0.48 -13.75
CA PRO A 162 -0.85 0.32 -14.11
C PRO A 162 -0.63 1.82 -13.91
N ILE A 163 -1.32 2.63 -14.72
CA ILE A 163 -1.29 4.09 -14.61
C ILE A 163 -2.62 4.65 -14.12
N TRP A 164 -2.52 5.52 -13.11
CA TRP A 164 -3.59 6.32 -12.56
C TRP A 164 -3.39 7.78 -13.00
N VAL A 165 -4.24 8.27 -13.89
CA VAL A 165 -4.03 9.54 -14.59
C VAL A 165 -4.93 10.61 -14.03
N ALA A 166 -4.38 11.77 -13.64
CA ALA A 166 -5.18 12.95 -13.29
C ALA A 166 -5.48 13.82 -14.51
N SER A 167 -6.76 14.12 -14.73
CA SER A 167 -7.24 15.08 -15.74
C SER A 167 -8.65 15.55 -15.39
N TYR A 168 -8.80 16.84 -15.08
CA TYR A 168 -10.06 17.40 -14.58
C TYR A 168 -10.79 18.21 -15.65
N GLY A 169 -12.13 18.22 -15.58
CA GLY A 169 -12.97 18.99 -16.50
C GLY A 169 -12.91 18.50 -17.96
N THR A 170 -12.43 17.27 -18.17
CA THR A 170 -12.27 16.64 -19.48
C THR A 170 -13.24 15.46 -19.64
N ALA A 171 -13.51 15.07 -20.88
CA ALA A 171 -14.39 13.93 -21.18
C ALA A 171 -13.70 12.56 -21.03
N SER A 172 -12.37 12.55 -20.81
CA SER A 172 -11.55 11.35 -20.62
C SER A 172 -10.22 11.75 -19.99
N SER A 173 -9.46 10.78 -19.46
CA SER A 173 -8.09 11.01 -18.93
C SER A 173 -7.12 11.62 -19.95
N GLY A 174 -7.41 11.47 -21.26
CA GLY A 174 -6.57 11.99 -22.33
C GLY A 174 -5.24 11.24 -22.51
N VAL A 175 -5.09 10.05 -21.92
CA VAL A 175 -3.91 9.17 -22.03
C VAL A 175 -4.39 7.75 -22.39
N ALA A 176 -3.86 7.20 -23.48
CA ALA A 176 -4.22 5.85 -23.92
C ALA A 176 -3.69 4.78 -22.95
N GLY A 177 -4.49 3.75 -22.68
CA GLY A 177 -4.14 2.68 -21.73
C GLY A 177 -4.24 3.09 -20.26
N THR A 178 -5.07 4.09 -19.95
CA THR A 178 -5.36 4.48 -18.56
C THR A 178 -6.07 3.34 -17.83
N ASN A 179 -5.55 2.95 -16.65
CA ASN A 179 -6.15 1.93 -15.78
C ASN A 179 -7.07 2.56 -14.73
N ALA A 180 -6.74 3.76 -14.27
CA ALA A 180 -7.61 4.56 -13.42
C ALA A 180 -7.52 6.06 -13.75
N TRP A 181 -8.59 6.79 -13.53
CA TRP A 181 -8.68 8.21 -13.89
C TRP A 181 -9.19 9.05 -12.72
N GLN A 182 -8.32 9.89 -12.15
CA GLN A 182 -8.74 10.96 -11.23
C GLN A 182 -9.39 12.08 -12.05
N TYR A 183 -10.72 12.18 -11.94
CA TYR A 183 -11.52 13.03 -12.81
C TYR A 183 -11.89 14.37 -12.16
N THR A 184 -11.72 14.49 -10.83
CA THR A 184 -12.05 15.69 -10.06
C THR A 184 -11.29 15.76 -8.75
N ASP A 185 -11.08 16.98 -8.26
CA ASP A 185 -10.61 17.34 -6.92
C ASP A 185 -11.77 17.72 -5.95
N ASN A 186 -13.01 17.60 -6.41
CA ASN A 186 -14.21 17.99 -5.67
C ASN A 186 -15.35 17.01 -5.91
N GLY A 187 -15.04 15.72 -5.76
CA GLY A 187 -16.00 14.63 -5.90
C GLY A 187 -17.20 14.84 -4.98
N HIS A 188 -18.41 14.79 -5.57
CA HIS A 188 -19.68 14.90 -4.85
C HIS A 188 -19.81 16.15 -3.94
N GLY A 189 -19.04 17.21 -4.23
CA GLY A 189 -19.01 18.45 -3.44
C GLY A 189 -18.26 18.35 -2.11
N LEU A 190 -17.45 17.31 -1.91
CA LEU A 190 -16.78 16.99 -0.65
C LEU A 190 -15.38 17.61 -0.53
N LYS A 191 -14.86 18.28 -1.58
CA LYS A 191 -13.47 18.77 -1.66
C LYS A 191 -12.45 17.66 -1.42
N VAL A 192 -12.72 16.53 -2.06
CA VAL A 192 -11.91 15.31 -2.04
C VAL A 192 -11.80 14.83 -3.48
N ASP A 193 -10.62 14.35 -3.80
CA ASP A 193 -10.31 13.85 -5.13
C ASP A 193 -10.99 12.49 -5.33
N PHE A 194 -11.61 12.34 -6.50
CA PHE A 194 -12.34 11.13 -6.86
C PHE A 194 -11.85 10.60 -8.20
N SER A 195 -11.72 9.27 -8.23
CA SER A 195 -11.16 8.53 -9.34
C SER A 195 -12.08 7.43 -9.80
N TYR A 196 -12.17 7.23 -11.11
CA TYR A 196 -12.72 6.02 -11.69
C TYR A 196 -11.64 4.94 -11.71
N ASP A 197 -11.90 3.82 -11.03
CA ASP A 197 -11.10 2.60 -11.11
C ASP A 197 -11.65 1.74 -12.25
N LEU A 198 -10.96 1.77 -13.41
CA LEU A 198 -11.51 1.21 -14.66
C LEU A 198 -11.29 -0.30 -14.76
N ASP A 199 -10.25 -0.81 -14.10
CA ASP A 199 -9.86 -2.22 -14.16
C ASP A 199 -9.57 -2.86 -12.79
N GLY A 200 -9.74 -2.13 -11.68
CA GLY A 200 -9.51 -2.66 -10.34
C GLY A 200 -8.12 -2.37 -9.78
N CYS A 201 -7.23 -1.67 -10.49
CA CYS A 201 -5.86 -1.44 -10.03
C CYS A 201 -5.78 -0.57 -8.76
N LEU A 202 -6.75 0.31 -8.51
CA LEU A 202 -6.79 1.12 -7.29
C LEU A 202 -7.47 0.41 -6.11
N SER A 203 -8.51 -0.37 -6.38
CA SER A 203 -9.23 -1.10 -5.33
C SER A 203 -8.53 -2.41 -4.93
N GLY A 204 -7.81 -3.06 -5.84
CA GLY A 204 -7.25 -4.40 -5.61
C GLY A 204 -8.29 -5.54 -5.63
N ILE A 205 -9.55 -5.26 -5.99
CA ILE A 205 -10.71 -6.18 -5.84
C ILE A 205 -11.17 -6.74 -7.22
N ALA A 206 -10.23 -7.27 -8.01
CA ALA A 206 -10.38 -8.21 -9.15
C ALA A 206 -9.75 -7.77 -10.50
N ASP A 207 -9.11 -8.76 -11.14
CA ASP A 207 -8.48 -8.85 -12.47
C ASP A 207 -7.16 -8.11 -12.77
N TYR A 208 -6.44 -7.58 -11.77
CA TYR A 208 -4.98 -7.63 -11.85
C TYR A 208 -4.52 -9.08 -11.57
N GLN A 209 -4.83 -9.97 -12.52
CA GLN A 209 -4.12 -11.25 -12.63
C GLN A 209 -2.67 -10.88 -12.89
N ILE A 210 -1.85 -10.98 -11.85
CA ILE A 210 -0.41 -11.07 -11.99
C ILE A 210 -0.17 -12.11 -13.09
N LYS A 211 0.34 -11.70 -14.25
CA LYS A 211 1.00 -12.65 -15.14
C LYS A 211 2.21 -13.12 -14.34
N THR A 212 2.04 -14.23 -13.64
CA THR A 212 3.12 -14.91 -12.93
C THR A 212 4.24 -15.10 -13.94
N VAL A 213 5.34 -14.36 -13.75
CA VAL A 213 6.57 -14.67 -14.46
C VAL A 213 6.95 -16.09 -14.03
N PRO A 214 7.20 -17.04 -14.95
CA PRO A 214 7.64 -18.37 -14.58
C PRO A 214 8.87 -18.24 -13.69
N ASN A 215 8.75 -18.72 -12.46
CA ASN A 215 9.86 -18.71 -11.52
C ASN A 215 10.87 -19.74 -12.03
N ASP A 216 11.98 -19.29 -12.61
CA ASP A 216 13.12 -20.15 -12.90
C ASP A 216 13.62 -20.71 -11.57
N LYS A 217 13.28 -21.97 -11.34
CA LYS A 217 13.58 -22.75 -10.15
C LYS A 217 15.09 -23.00 -10.05
N PRO A 218 15.75 -22.67 -8.93
CA PRO A 218 17.02 -23.29 -8.60
C PRO A 218 16.77 -24.75 -8.21
N GLU A 219 17.31 -25.69 -8.99
CA GLU A 219 17.36 -27.10 -8.62
C GLU A 219 18.26 -27.33 -7.40
N THR A 220 17.85 -28.19 -6.48
CA THR A 220 18.55 -29.41 -5.99
C THR A 220 17.90 -29.93 -4.68
N PRO A 221 18.20 -31.17 -4.21
CA PRO A 221 17.76 -32.46 -4.74
C PRO A 221 16.87 -33.25 -3.75
N SER A 222 16.21 -34.28 -4.27
CA SER A 222 15.34 -35.24 -3.59
C SER A 222 16.05 -36.09 -2.52
N THR A 223 15.45 -36.21 -1.33
CA THR A 223 15.45 -37.46 -0.52
C THR A 223 14.11 -37.69 0.17
N THR A 224 13.78 -38.98 0.31
CA THR A 224 12.49 -39.67 0.45
C THR A 224 11.91 -39.69 1.90
N PRO A 225 10.76 -40.36 2.20
CA PRO A 225 9.71 -39.83 3.07
C PRO A 225 9.71 -40.44 4.48
N GLY A 226 9.25 -39.68 5.48
CA GLY A 226 9.05 -40.19 6.83
C GLY A 226 8.13 -39.30 7.67
N ASP A 227 7.07 -39.94 8.16
CA ASP A 227 6.23 -39.60 9.30
C ASP A 227 5.14 -38.52 9.17
N ASN A 228 3.91 -39.05 9.07
CA ASN A 228 2.66 -38.39 9.40
C ASN A 228 2.69 -37.85 10.84
N GLN A 229 2.70 -36.52 10.97
CA GLN A 229 2.14 -35.86 12.14
C GLN A 229 1.09 -34.88 11.63
N SER A 230 -0.14 -35.05 12.12
CA SER A 230 -1.29 -34.21 11.80
C SER A 230 -1.02 -32.77 12.26
N ASP A 231 -0.58 -31.90 11.35
CA ASP A 231 -0.52 -30.47 11.58
C ASP A 231 -1.71 -29.82 10.89
N ASN A 232 -2.73 -29.51 11.69
CA ASN A 232 -3.93 -28.80 11.26
C ASN A 232 -3.71 -27.31 11.57
N SER A 233 -2.64 -26.74 11.02
CA SER A 233 -2.28 -25.32 11.16
C SER A 233 -2.71 -24.59 9.90
N ASP A 234 -3.89 -23.97 9.95
CA ASP A 234 -4.20 -22.95 8.95
C ASP A 234 -3.07 -21.90 8.98
N PRO A 235 -2.52 -21.49 7.82
CA PRO A 235 -1.44 -20.53 7.79
C PRO A 235 -1.90 -19.21 8.41
N LEU A 236 -1.05 -18.60 9.26
CA LEU A 236 -1.30 -17.25 9.75
C LEU A 236 -1.31 -16.28 8.56
N GLU A 237 -2.37 -15.50 8.46
CA GLU A 237 -2.54 -14.52 7.37
C GLU A 237 -2.15 -13.12 7.85
N SER A 238 -1.69 -12.29 6.92
CA SER A 238 -1.62 -10.85 7.19
C SER A 238 -3.02 -10.26 7.05
N GLY A 239 -3.33 -9.24 7.85
CA GLY A 239 -4.61 -8.54 7.78
C GLY A 239 -5.16 -8.21 9.17
N MET A 240 -6.47 -7.98 9.25
CA MET A 240 -7.11 -7.53 10.49
C MET A 240 -7.31 -8.70 11.46
N TYR A 241 -6.92 -8.52 12.72
CA TYR A 241 -7.21 -9.43 13.81
C TYR A 241 -8.03 -8.72 14.88
N GLU A 242 -8.97 -9.44 15.46
CA GLU A 242 -9.74 -9.01 16.63
C GLU A 242 -9.22 -9.74 17.88
N VAL A 243 -8.98 -9.00 18.95
CA VAL A 243 -8.65 -9.54 20.26
C VAL A 243 -9.92 -10.12 20.87
N ILE A 244 -9.94 -11.43 21.09
CA ILE A 244 -11.10 -12.17 21.63
C ILE A 244 -10.95 -12.53 23.11
N ALA A 245 -9.72 -12.54 23.63
CA ALA A 245 -9.45 -12.67 25.07
C ALA A 245 -9.65 -11.34 25.80
N ASP A 246 -9.87 -11.41 27.12
CA ASP A 246 -10.09 -10.22 27.96
C ASP A 246 -8.94 -9.21 27.86
N LYS A 247 -7.70 -9.71 27.83
CA LYS A 247 -6.48 -8.92 27.67
C LYS A 247 -5.41 -9.73 26.91
N VAL A 248 -4.67 -9.05 26.03
CA VAL A 248 -3.51 -9.60 25.31
C VAL A 248 -2.32 -8.67 25.50
N THR A 249 -1.17 -9.24 25.87
CA THR A 249 0.08 -8.51 26.07
C THR A 249 0.69 -8.07 24.76
N VAL A 250 1.16 -6.82 24.72
CA VAL A 250 1.96 -6.28 23.61
C VAL A 250 3.44 -6.42 23.93
N TYR A 251 4.21 -6.89 22.95
CA TYR A 251 5.65 -7.13 23.03
C TYR A 251 6.42 -6.15 22.14
N THR A 252 7.68 -5.88 22.49
CA THR A 252 8.58 -4.99 21.73
C THR A 252 9.51 -5.76 20.78
N ASP A 253 9.46 -7.10 20.79
CA ASP A 253 10.31 -7.95 19.99
C ASP A 253 9.54 -9.16 19.41
N PRO A 254 9.92 -9.65 18.21
CA PRO A 254 9.25 -10.76 17.53
C PRO A 254 9.50 -12.13 18.19
N SER A 255 10.40 -12.21 19.18
CA SER A 255 10.59 -13.41 20.00
C SER A 255 9.74 -13.44 21.27
N LEU A 256 8.89 -12.42 21.48
CA LEU A 256 7.95 -12.31 22.58
C LEU A 256 8.63 -12.36 23.97
N THR A 257 9.81 -11.72 24.08
CA THR A 257 10.64 -11.76 25.31
C THR A 257 10.56 -10.49 26.16
N ALA A 258 10.28 -9.35 25.54
CA ALA A 258 10.20 -8.04 26.15
C ALA A 258 8.81 -7.43 25.91
N THR A 259 8.17 -6.94 26.98
CA THR A 259 6.82 -6.39 26.94
C THR A 259 6.83 -4.87 26.77
N ALA A 260 5.89 -4.32 26.02
CA ALA A 260 5.69 -2.88 25.84
C ALA A 260 4.99 -2.21 27.05
N SER A 261 4.68 -2.97 28.11
CA SER A 261 3.80 -2.54 29.22
C SER A 261 2.41 -2.06 28.75
N GLU A 262 1.98 -2.54 27.60
CA GLU A 262 0.70 -2.24 26.95
C GLU A 262 -0.13 -3.53 26.84
N LEU A 263 -1.45 -3.39 26.97
CA LEU A 263 -2.41 -4.48 26.86
C LEU A 263 -3.49 -4.08 25.85
N LEU A 264 -3.86 -4.99 24.97
CA LEU A 264 -5.07 -4.87 24.15
C LEU A 264 -6.21 -5.61 24.84
N THR A 265 -7.40 -5.02 24.87
CA THR A 265 -8.59 -5.61 25.49
C THR A 265 -9.47 -6.32 24.47
N LYS A 266 -10.36 -7.19 24.95
CA LYS A 266 -11.38 -7.83 24.12
C LYS A 266 -12.12 -6.82 23.24
N GLY A 267 -12.28 -7.16 21.95
CA GLY A 267 -12.87 -6.32 20.91
C GLY A 267 -11.89 -5.36 20.22
N SER A 268 -10.66 -5.21 20.71
CA SER A 268 -9.64 -4.42 20.01
C SER A 268 -9.35 -5.03 18.63
N ARG A 269 -9.33 -4.20 17.60
CA ARG A 269 -8.97 -4.61 16.23
C ARG A 269 -7.64 -4.01 15.84
N VAL A 270 -6.75 -4.86 15.35
CA VAL A 270 -5.38 -4.50 14.98
C VAL A 270 -5.00 -5.17 13.67
N VAL A 271 -4.33 -4.43 12.81
CA VAL A 271 -3.73 -5.01 11.61
C VAL A 271 -2.43 -5.70 12.03
N CYS A 272 -2.31 -6.97 11.66
CA CYS A 272 -1.20 -7.83 12.01
C CYS A 272 -0.50 -8.37 10.77
N VAL A 273 0.83 -8.52 10.88
CA VAL A 273 1.66 -9.23 9.91
C VAL A 273 2.34 -10.41 10.65
N PRO A 274 2.11 -11.67 10.23
CA PRO A 274 2.80 -12.82 10.81
C PRO A 274 4.31 -12.71 10.66
N THR A 275 5.06 -13.10 11.69
CA THR A 275 6.53 -13.11 11.66
C THR A 275 7.07 -14.53 11.50
N ASP A 276 8.11 -14.70 10.68
CA ASP A 276 8.80 -15.99 10.48
C ASP A 276 9.81 -16.29 11.61
N THR A 277 9.35 -16.29 12.85
CA THR A 277 10.18 -16.64 14.01
C THR A 277 9.73 -17.99 14.57
N LYS A 278 10.65 -18.66 15.30
CA LYS A 278 10.41 -19.96 15.95
C LYS A 278 9.19 -19.99 16.89
N GLN A 279 8.61 -18.83 17.21
CA GLN A 279 7.33 -18.68 17.88
C GLN A 279 6.38 -17.89 16.99
N PRO A 280 5.15 -18.37 16.71
CA PRO A 280 4.22 -17.65 15.86
C PRO A 280 3.79 -16.34 16.54
N SER A 281 4.25 -15.23 15.99
CA SER A 281 3.98 -13.88 16.47
C SER A 281 3.34 -13.03 15.38
N LEU A 282 2.52 -12.08 15.79
CA LEU A 282 1.81 -11.13 14.94
C LEU A 282 2.42 -9.75 15.19
N MET A 283 3.17 -9.23 14.22
CA MET A 283 3.62 -7.84 14.29
C MET A 283 2.41 -6.93 14.11
N ILE A 284 2.16 -6.10 15.12
CA ILE A 284 1.23 -4.98 15.05
C ILE A 284 2.03 -3.69 14.78
N GLY A 285 1.32 -2.60 14.48
CA GLY A 285 2.00 -1.35 14.16
C GLY A 285 2.99 -0.88 15.23
N ARG A 286 3.94 -0.01 14.83
CA ARG A 286 5.05 0.52 15.68
C ARG A 286 6.15 -0.49 16.04
N SER A 287 6.34 -1.55 15.26
CA SER A 287 7.31 -2.62 15.56
C SER A 287 7.03 -3.31 16.90
N MET A 288 5.75 -3.47 17.21
CA MET A 288 5.27 -4.18 18.39
C MET A 288 4.64 -5.51 17.97
N TYR A 289 4.44 -6.44 18.89
CA TYR A 289 4.04 -7.81 18.57
C TYR A 289 3.00 -8.34 19.53
N LEU A 290 2.14 -9.23 19.04
CA LEU A 290 1.26 -10.07 19.82
C LEU A 290 1.68 -11.52 19.63
N LYS A 291 1.35 -12.37 20.59
CA LYS A 291 1.39 -13.82 20.38
C LYS A 291 0.28 -14.20 19.41
N ALA A 292 0.57 -15.01 18.39
CA ALA A 292 -0.45 -15.57 17.52
C ALA A 292 -1.16 -16.72 18.24
N ASP A 293 -2.06 -16.37 19.15
CA ASP A 293 -2.81 -17.30 19.98
C ASP A 293 -4.27 -17.29 19.54
N LYS A 294 -4.73 -18.36 18.89
CA LYS A 294 -6.08 -18.44 18.31
C LYS A 294 -7.21 -18.33 19.34
N ASP A 295 -6.91 -18.54 20.62
CA ASP A 295 -7.86 -18.38 21.72
C ASP A 295 -7.86 -16.94 22.25
N ALA A 296 -6.94 -16.09 21.78
CA ALA A 296 -6.77 -14.71 22.22
C ALA A 296 -6.91 -13.67 21.10
N VAL A 297 -6.56 -14.02 19.86
CA VAL A 297 -6.66 -13.19 18.66
C VAL A 297 -7.21 -14.01 17.50
N ALA A 298 -8.23 -13.48 16.82
CA ALA A 298 -8.88 -14.13 15.70
C ALA A 298 -8.73 -13.28 14.43
N TYR A 299 -8.37 -13.91 13.32
CA TYR A 299 -8.35 -13.25 12.02
C TYR A 299 -9.77 -12.86 11.61
N VAL A 300 -9.94 -11.60 11.22
CA VAL A 300 -11.20 -11.07 10.71
C VAL A 300 -11.16 -11.19 9.20
N LYS A 301 -11.76 -12.26 8.69
CA LYS A 301 -11.87 -12.50 7.25
C LYS A 301 -12.79 -11.43 6.64
N GLY A 302 -12.25 -10.67 5.69
CA GLY A 302 -13.00 -9.72 4.85
C GLY A 302 -13.88 -10.42 3.85
#